data_AF-A0A3M8DL70-F1
#
_entry.id   AF-A0A3M8DL70-F1
#
_cell.length_a   1.000
_cell.length_b   1.000
_cell.length_c   1.000
_cell.angle_alpha   90.00
_cell.angle_beta   90.00
_cell.angle_gamma   90.00
#
_symmetry.space_group_name_H-M   'P 1'
#
loop_
_entity.id
_entity.type
_entity.pdbx_description
1 polymer ?
#
loop_
_entity_poly.entity_id
_entity_poly.type
_entity_poly.pdbx_seq_one_letter_code
_entity_poly.pdbx_strand_id
1 'polypeptide(L)'
;MTYSLDLFNDLNVYYNWETLYVGRLLGLLEPKEVTRYAIDFLEKHPDINNKYVLELAWDLPEEEMNHQLIEVLETLSNGAFGEESERWIVEKRKWRYCILKTVAVDSRYSSSLFEKIEDVFSIFGCPDDMYTLIRDVSNVRYLPTSEKGKETEEDKIIQLLKDFLTIEEQFLFSN
;
A
#
# COMPACT_ATOMS: atom_id res chain seq x y z
N MET A 1 -8.07 -7.60 4.15
CA MET A 1 -7.56 -6.77 5.26
C MET A 1 -7.61 -5.34 4.79
N THR A 2 -8.22 -4.44 5.56
CA THR A 2 -8.33 -3.02 5.21
C THR A 2 -7.39 -2.20 6.08
N TYR A 3 -6.97 -1.05 5.56
CA TYR A 3 -6.00 -0.17 6.18
C TYR A 3 -6.50 1.28 6.16
N SER A 4 -6.04 2.07 7.13
CA SER A 4 -6.32 3.51 7.20
C SER A 4 -5.26 4.31 6.43
N LEU A 5 -5.65 5.44 5.83
CA LEU A 5 -4.73 6.38 5.20
C LEU A 5 -3.65 6.92 6.16
N ASP A 6 -3.87 6.78 7.48
CA ASP A 6 -2.89 7.15 8.50
C ASP A 6 -1.54 6.43 8.32
N LEU A 7 -1.54 5.22 7.73
CA LEU A 7 -0.31 4.49 7.41
C LEU A 7 0.64 5.27 6.50
N PHE A 8 0.09 6.08 5.59
CA PHE A 8 0.88 6.90 4.69
C PHE A 8 1.44 8.11 5.42
N ASN A 9 0.64 8.72 6.30
CA ASN A 9 1.05 9.84 7.14
C ASN A 9 2.21 9.43 8.07
N ASP A 10 2.08 8.28 8.75
CA ASP A 10 3.06 7.76 9.70
C ASP A 10 4.42 7.48 9.04
N LEU A 11 4.40 7.09 7.76
CA LEU A 11 5.59 6.80 6.97
C LEU A 11 6.05 7.98 6.10
N ASN A 12 5.38 9.13 6.21
CA ASN A 12 5.63 10.32 5.40
C ASN A 12 5.64 10.03 3.87
N VAL A 13 4.73 9.17 3.42
CA VAL A 13 4.55 8.81 2.02
C VAL A 13 3.42 9.62 1.43
N TYR A 14 3.66 10.33 0.33
CA TYR A 14 2.63 11.09 -0.35
C TYR A 14 1.58 10.18 -1.00
N TYR A 15 0.31 10.49 -0.75
CA TYR A 15 -0.86 9.83 -1.34
C TYR A 15 -1.82 10.87 -1.92
N ASN A 16 -2.58 10.45 -2.92
CA ASN A 16 -3.52 11.27 -3.67
C ASN A 16 -4.75 10.44 -4.10
N TRP A 17 -5.60 11.02 -4.94
CA TRP A 17 -6.77 10.34 -5.51
C TRP A 17 -6.43 9.02 -6.24
N GLU A 18 -5.27 8.95 -6.93
CA GLU A 18 -4.80 7.73 -7.59
C GLU A 18 -4.47 6.64 -6.56
N THR A 19 -3.80 7.02 -5.45
CA THR A 19 -3.54 6.12 -4.32
C THR A 19 -4.85 5.56 -3.74
N LEU A 20 -5.86 6.42 -3.54
CA LEU A 20 -7.15 6.00 -3.00
C LEU A 20 -7.85 5.01 -3.92
N TYR A 21 -7.89 5.31 -5.22
CA TYR A 21 -8.53 4.45 -6.21
C TYR A 21 -7.86 3.07 -6.29
N VAL A 22 -6.52 3.01 -6.31
CA VAL A 22 -5.78 1.74 -6.22
C VAL A 22 -6.10 0.97 -4.95
N GLY A 23 -6.12 1.67 -3.80
CA GLY A 23 -6.44 1.05 -2.52
C GLY A 23 -7.84 0.43 -2.49
N ARG A 24 -8.82 1.09 -3.12
CA ARG A 24 -10.19 0.59 -3.25
C ARG A 24 -10.27 -0.64 -4.14
N LEU A 25 -9.65 -0.62 -5.33
CA LEU A 25 -9.67 -1.75 -6.25
C LEU A 25 -8.95 -2.99 -5.71
N LEU A 26 -7.91 -2.80 -4.90
CA LEU A 26 -7.21 -3.91 -4.22
C LEU A 26 -7.91 -4.37 -2.93
N GLY A 27 -9.05 -3.76 -2.55
CA GLY A 27 -9.77 -4.09 -1.31
C GLY A 27 -8.99 -3.72 -0.03
N LEU A 28 -8.04 -2.79 -0.13
CA LEU A 28 -7.16 -2.33 0.95
C LEU A 28 -7.73 -1.15 1.70
N LEU A 29 -8.65 -0.40 1.11
CA LEU A 29 -9.17 0.85 1.66
C LEU A 29 -10.68 0.75 1.92
N GLU A 30 -11.13 1.13 3.11
CA GLU A 30 -12.57 1.19 3.40
C GLU A 30 -13.23 2.44 2.80
N PRO A 31 -14.51 2.38 2.45
CA PRO A 31 -15.24 3.54 1.91
C PRO A 31 -15.13 4.79 2.78
N LYS A 32 -15.22 4.63 4.10
CA LYS A 32 -15.14 5.74 5.07
C LYS A 32 -13.83 6.54 4.97
N GLU A 33 -12.73 5.90 4.56
CA GLU A 33 -11.43 6.56 4.41
C GLU A 33 -11.40 7.46 3.17
N VAL A 34 -12.11 7.06 2.11
CA VAL A 34 -12.29 7.89 0.91
C VAL A 34 -13.13 9.12 1.26
N THR A 35 -14.24 8.93 1.99
CA THR A 35 -15.07 10.04 2.47
C THR A 35 -14.28 11.00 3.34
N ARG A 36 -13.50 10.48 4.30
CA ARG A 36 -12.62 11.29 5.15
C ARG A 36 -11.65 12.12 4.31
N TYR A 37 -10.99 11.50 3.34
CA TYR A 37 -10.06 12.20 2.45
C TYR A 37 -10.75 13.28 1.61
N ALA A 38 -11.96 13.01 1.11
CA ALA A 38 -12.72 13.98 0.32
C ALA A 38 -13.11 15.21 1.15
N ILE A 39 -13.53 15.02 2.40
CA ILE A 39 -13.80 16.12 3.34
C ILE A 39 -12.53 16.95 3.57
N ASP A 40 -11.42 16.30 3.94
CA ASP A 40 -10.14 16.98 4.18
C ASP A 40 -9.64 17.75 2.94
N PHE A 41 -9.88 17.19 1.75
CA PHE A 41 -9.51 17.80 0.48
C PHE A 41 -10.35 19.06 0.22
N LEU A 42 -11.66 19.02 0.45
CA LEU A 42 -12.54 20.19 0.30
C LEU A 42 -12.19 21.30 1.30
N GLU A 43 -11.83 20.95 2.54
CA GLU A 43 -11.39 21.93 3.54
C GLU A 43 -10.09 22.64 3.13
N LYS A 44 -9.16 21.90 2.51
CA LYS A 44 -7.89 22.45 2.01
C LYS A 44 -8.04 23.23 0.70
N HIS A 45 -9.11 22.98 -0.05
CA HIS A 45 -9.37 23.58 -1.36
C HIS A 45 -10.79 24.18 -1.41
N PRO A 46 -11.09 25.23 -0.63
CA PRO A 46 -12.45 25.75 -0.48
C PRO A 46 -13.07 26.29 -1.78
N ASP A 47 -12.22 26.67 -2.75
CA ASP A 47 -12.67 27.17 -4.06
C ASP A 47 -12.91 26.05 -5.09
N ILE A 48 -12.64 24.78 -4.74
CA ILE A 48 -12.83 23.68 -5.68
C ILE A 48 -14.33 23.37 -5.83
N ASN A 49 -14.81 23.44 -7.07
CA ASN A 49 -16.18 23.10 -7.42
C ASN A 49 -16.20 21.85 -8.31
N ASN A 50 -15.75 20.73 -7.75
CA ASN A 50 -15.80 19.44 -8.42
C ASN A 50 -16.95 18.61 -7.82
N LYS A 51 -18.01 18.39 -8.62
CA LYS A 51 -19.19 17.64 -8.17
C LYS A 51 -18.84 16.23 -7.66
N TYR A 52 -17.87 15.56 -8.27
CA TYR A 52 -17.51 14.19 -7.91
C TYR A 52 -16.80 14.13 -6.56
N VAL A 53 -15.94 15.12 -6.26
CA VAL A 53 -15.34 15.26 -4.91
C VAL A 53 -16.41 15.58 -3.87
N LEU A 54 -17.39 16.43 -4.21
CA LEU A 54 -18.51 16.73 -3.32
C LEU A 54 -19.34 15.48 -3.04
N GLU A 55 -19.65 14.66 -4.04
CA GLU A 55 -20.36 13.38 -3.86
C GLU A 55 -19.57 12.43 -2.96
N LEU A 56 -18.25 12.31 -3.14
CA LEU A 56 -17.39 11.46 -2.28
C LEU A 56 -17.37 11.90 -0.81
N ALA A 57 -17.63 13.18 -0.51
CA ALA A 57 -17.72 13.68 0.86
C ALA A 57 -19.03 13.30 1.57
N TRP A 58 -20.00 12.72 0.84
CA TRP A 58 -21.20 12.12 1.41
C TRP A 58 -21.02 10.61 1.64
N ASP A 59 -21.93 10.03 2.42
CA ASP A 59 -21.97 8.59 2.66
C ASP A 59 -22.59 7.87 1.44
N LEU A 60 -21.73 7.50 0.50
CA LEU A 60 -22.12 6.84 -0.75
C LEU A 60 -22.12 5.31 -0.60
N PRO A 61 -23.02 4.61 -1.32
CA PRO A 61 -22.89 3.17 -1.54
C PRO A 61 -21.53 2.82 -2.17
N GLU A 62 -21.01 1.65 -1.81
CA GLU A 62 -19.68 1.20 -2.23
C GLU A 62 -19.48 1.17 -3.75
N GLU A 63 -20.47 0.71 -4.50
CA GLU A 63 -20.42 0.65 -5.97
C GLU A 63 -20.35 2.05 -6.60
N GLU A 64 -21.08 3.00 -6.02
CA GLU A 64 -21.12 4.40 -6.48
C GLU A 64 -19.77 5.08 -6.23
N MET A 65 -19.15 4.82 -5.07
CA MET A 65 -17.88 5.43 -4.69
C MET A 65 -16.75 5.16 -5.70
N ASN A 66 -16.65 3.94 -6.21
CA ASN A 66 -15.62 3.60 -7.20
C ASN A 66 -15.85 4.36 -8.52
N HIS A 67 -17.11 4.54 -8.94
CA HIS A 67 -17.45 5.35 -10.10
C HIS A 67 -17.06 6.83 -9.89
N GLN A 68 -17.43 7.41 -8.74
CA GLN A 68 -17.08 8.80 -8.43
C GLN A 68 -15.55 9.01 -8.37
N LEU A 69 -14.78 8.05 -7.86
CA LEU A 69 -13.31 8.12 -7.89
C LEU A 69 -12.74 8.16 -9.31
N ILE A 70 -13.28 7.38 -10.25
CA ILE A 70 -12.85 7.42 -11.66
C ILE A 70 -13.09 8.82 -12.23
N GLU A 71 -14.28 9.37 -12.01
CA GLU A 71 -14.63 10.71 -12.50
C GLU A 71 -13.75 11.81 -11.86
N VAL A 72 -13.39 11.67 -10.58
CA VAL A 72 -12.39 12.55 -9.93
C VAL A 72 -11.05 12.44 -10.63
N LEU A 73 -10.58 11.24 -10.97
CA LEU A 73 -9.32 11.05 -11.68
C LEU A 73 -9.37 11.67 -13.09
N GLU A 74 -10.48 11.51 -13.81
CA GLU A 74 -10.63 12.09 -15.14
C GLU A 74 -10.68 13.62 -15.13
N THR A 75 -11.20 14.21 -14.06
CA THR A 75 -11.38 15.67 -13.95
C THR A 75 -10.24 16.40 -13.26
N LEU A 76 -9.54 15.76 -12.32
CA LEU A 76 -8.49 16.39 -11.50
C LEU A 76 -7.09 15.82 -11.76
N SER A 77 -6.96 14.59 -12.26
CA SER A 77 -5.65 14.00 -12.55
C SER A 77 -5.24 14.28 -13.99
N ASN A 78 -3.94 14.25 -14.25
CA ASN A 78 -3.34 14.55 -15.57
C ASN A 78 -3.60 13.43 -16.60
N GLY A 79 -4.86 13.21 -16.97
CA GLY A 79 -5.29 12.25 -18.00
C GLY A 79 -5.61 10.85 -17.47
N ALA A 80 -6.02 9.98 -18.39
CA ALA A 80 -6.54 8.64 -18.10
C ALA A 80 -5.63 7.82 -17.18
N PHE A 81 -6.19 7.38 -16.05
CA PHE A 81 -5.55 6.48 -15.09
C PHE A 81 -6.18 5.10 -15.27
N GLY A 82 -5.36 4.09 -15.54
CA GLY A 82 -5.84 2.73 -15.80
C GLY A 82 -4.95 1.71 -15.12
N GLU A 83 -5.51 0.52 -14.90
CA GLU A 83 -4.76 -0.64 -14.44
C GLU A 83 -3.55 -0.89 -15.34
N GLU A 84 -2.44 -1.32 -14.74
CA GLU A 84 -1.15 -1.58 -15.40
C GLU A 84 -0.45 -0.36 -16.02
N SER A 85 -1.01 0.86 -15.90
CA SER A 85 -0.26 2.08 -16.23
C SER A 85 0.92 2.30 -15.29
N GLU A 86 1.93 3.06 -15.71
CA GLU A 86 3.09 3.38 -14.86
C GLU A 86 2.66 4.02 -13.53
N ARG A 87 1.68 4.93 -13.57
CA ARG A 87 1.12 5.56 -12.37
C ARG A 87 0.42 4.54 -11.47
N TRP A 88 -0.36 3.62 -12.04
CA TRP A 88 -0.97 2.52 -11.31
C TRP A 88 0.06 1.65 -10.59
N ILE A 89 1.13 1.28 -11.30
CA ILE A 89 2.22 0.46 -10.73
C ILE A 89 2.87 1.20 -9.57
N VAL A 90 3.16 2.50 -9.70
CA VAL A 90 3.74 3.31 -8.62
C VAL A 90 2.83 3.33 -7.40
N GLU A 91 1.54 3.64 -7.57
CA GLU A 91 0.58 3.71 -6.47
C GLU A 91 0.34 2.34 -5.81
N LYS A 92 0.30 1.26 -6.59
CA LYS A 92 0.26 -0.13 -6.08
C LYS A 92 1.50 -0.46 -5.25
N ARG A 93 2.69 -0.03 -5.69
CA ARG A 93 3.94 -0.23 -4.94
C ARG A 93 4.00 0.60 -3.67
N LYS A 94 3.45 1.82 -3.64
CA LYS A 94 3.35 2.62 -2.40
C LYS A 94 2.53 1.90 -1.34
N TRP A 95 1.36 1.38 -1.71
CA TRP A 95 0.52 0.58 -0.82
C TRP A 95 1.29 -0.60 -0.24
N ARG A 96 1.93 -1.40 -1.10
CA ARG A 96 2.73 -2.54 -0.69
C ARG A 96 3.88 -2.15 0.24
N TYR A 97 4.65 -1.12 -0.12
CA TYR A 97 5.75 -0.61 0.68
C TYR A 97 5.30 -0.27 2.08
N CYS A 98 4.23 0.52 2.20
CA CYS A 98 3.78 0.98 3.50
C CYS A 98 3.27 -0.17 4.36
N ILE A 99 2.50 -1.11 3.79
CA ILE A 99 2.02 -2.30 4.50
C ILE A 99 3.21 -3.15 4.98
N LEU A 100 4.18 -3.43 4.12
CA LEU A 100 5.36 -4.21 4.48
C LEU A 100 6.24 -3.51 5.52
N LYS A 101 6.35 -2.18 5.47
CA LYS A 101 7.06 -1.39 6.47
C LYS A 101 6.40 -1.51 7.83
N THR A 102 5.07 -1.44 7.90
CA THR A 102 4.30 -1.69 9.13
C THR A 102 4.51 -3.12 9.64
N VAL A 103 4.44 -4.12 8.74
CA VAL A 103 4.76 -5.53 9.09
C VAL A 103 6.15 -5.66 9.70
N ALA A 104 7.17 -4.99 9.14
CA ALA A 104 8.54 -5.01 9.66
C ALA A 104 8.70 -4.35 11.05
N VAL A 105 7.86 -3.35 11.36
CA VAL A 105 7.89 -2.64 12.64
C VAL A 105 7.20 -3.46 13.74
N ASP A 106 6.04 -4.03 13.41
CA ASP A 106 5.21 -4.85 14.31
C ASP A 106 5.81 -6.24 14.56
N SER A 107 6.53 -6.80 13.59
CA SER A 107 7.07 -8.16 13.64
C SER A 107 8.15 -8.37 14.69
N ARG A 108 8.74 -7.30 15.23
CA ARG A 108 9.62 -7.35 16.41
C ARG A 108 8.95 -8.00 17.64
N TYR A 109 7.66 -8.29 17.56
CA TYR A 109 6.86 -8.89 18.62
C TYR A 109 5.95 -10.06 18.15
N SER A 110 6.11 -10.59 16.92
CA SER A 110 5.13 -11.50 16.31
C SER A 110 5.74 -12.74 15.63
N SER A 111 5.33 -13.93 16.07
CA SER A 111 5.75 -15.24 15.53
C SER A 111 5.11 -15.64 14.19
N SER A 112 4.69 -14.66 13.38
CA SER A 112 3.94 -14.88 12.12
C SER A 112 4.40 -13.96 10.99
N LEU A 113 5.66 -13.52 11.05
CA LEU A 113 6.21 -12.57 10.08
C LEU A 113 6.23 -13.16 8.66
N PHE A 114 6.60 -14.44 8.54
CA PHE A 114 6.60 -15.15 7.25
C PHE A 114 5.22 -15.09 6.60
N GLU A 115 4.18 -15.51 7.33
CA GLU A 115 2.81 -15.58 6.85
C GLU A 115 2.27 -14.20 6.46
N LYS A 116 2.61 -13.16 7.22
CA LYS A 116 2.25 -11.77 6.86
C LYS A 116 2.90 -11.31 5.56
N ILE A 117 4.16 -11.67 5.30
CA ILE A 117 4.84 -11.34 4.04
C ILE A 117 4.19 -12.11 2.88
N GLU A 118 3.85 -13.38 3.09
CA GLU A 118 3.15 -14.21 2.10
C GLU A 118 1.75 -13.68 1.77
N ASP A 119 0.98 -13.27 2.78
CA ASP A 119 -0.33 -12.64 2.61
C ASP A 119 -0.22 -11.39 1.74
N VAL A 120 0.75 -10.52 2.02
CA VAL A 120 1.00 -9.33 1.20
C VAL A 120 1.39 -9.73 -0.23
N PHE A 121 2.30 -10.68 -0.40
CA PHE A 121 2.68 -11.15 -1.73
C PHE A 121 1.48 -11.66 -2.56
N SER A 122 0.57 -12.39 -1.92
CA SER A 122 -0.67 -12.88 -2.55
C SER A 122 -1.64 -11.75 -2.89
N ILE A 123 -1.90 -10.84 -1.95
CA ILE A 123 -2.81 -9.68 -2.13
C ILE A 123 -2.40 -8.83 -3.34
N PHE A 124 -1.09 -8.65 -3.55
CA PHE A 124 -0.57 -7.84 -4.66
C PHE A 124 -0.43 -8.61 -5.98
N GLY A 125 -0.90 -9.86 -6.04
CA GLY A 125 -0.94 -10.68 -7.26
C GLY A 125 0.41 -11.30 -7.61
N CYS A 126 1.19 -11.71 -6.61
CA CYS A 126 2.50 -12.35 -6.77
C CYS A 126 3.46 -11.55 -7.66
N PRO A 127 3.79 -10.29 -7.30
CA PRO A 127 4.57 -9.43 -8.17
C PRO A 127 6.03 -9.93 -8.32
N ASP A 128 6.54 -9.93 -9.55
CA ASP A 128 7.85 -10.50 -9.90
C ASP A 128 9.01 -9.91 -9.09
N ASP A 129 8.93 -8.63 -8.75
CA ASP A 129 9.95 -7.92 -7.98
C ASP A 129 10.05 -8.40 -6.52
N MET A 130 9.05 -9.11 -6.01
CA MET A 130 9.07 -9.75 -4.69
C MET A 130 9.60 -11.19 -4.68
N TYR A 131 9.78 -11.85 -5.84
CA TYR A 131 10.12 -13.28 -5.88
C TYR A 131 11.40 -13.62 -5.12
N THR A 132 12.42 -12.74 -5.21
CA THR A 132 13.67 -12.92 -4.48
C THR A 132 13.43 -12.88 -2.97
N LEU A 133 12.68 -11.89 -2.48
CA LEU A 133 12.32 -11.78 -1.06
C LEU A 133 11.59 -13.05 -0.60
N ILE A 134 10.56 -13.48 -1.32
CA ILE A 134 9.73 -14.64 -0.93
C ILE A 134 10.55 -15.93 -0.90
N ARG A 135 11.38 -16.15 -1.91
CA ARG A 135 12.27 -17.31 -1.95
C ARG A 135 13.22 -17.31 -0.75
N ASP A 136 13.87 -16.19 -0.49
CA ASP A 136 14.91 -16.10 0.54
C ASP A 136 14.29 -16.22 1.95
N VAL A 137 13.14 -15.58 2.18
CA VAL A 137 12.36 -15.71 3.42
C VAL A 137 11.83 -17.14 3.62
N SER A 138 11.40 -17.83 2.57
CA SER A 138 11.01 -19.25 2.60
C SER A 138 12.18 -20.16 2.93
N ASN A 139 13.36 -19.89 2.38
CA ASN A 139 14.57 -20.65 2.69
C ASN A 139 14.92 -20.51 4.18
N VAL A 140 14.82 -19.31 4.75
CA VAL A 140 15.05 -19.11 6.19
C VAL A 140 14.05 -19.92 7.04
N ARG A 141 12.77 -19.95 6.64
CA ARG A 141 11.70 -20.66 7.36
C ARG A 141 11.82 -22.18 7.30
N TYR A 142 12.07 -22.74 6.13
CA TYR A 142 11.97 -24.19 5.90
C TYR A 142 13.32 -24.91 5.80
N LEU A 143 14.42 -24.18 5.59
CA LEU A 143 15.77 -24.71 5.50
C LEU A 143 16.67 -24.05 6.56
N PRO A 144 16.37 -24.26 7.86
CA PRO A 144 17.15 -23.64 8.93
C PRO A 144 18.62 -24.07 8.82
N THR A 145 19.47 -23.11 8.48
CA THR A 145 20.92 -23.29 8.50
C THR A 145 21.33 -23.49 9.95
N SER A 146 21.98 -24.62 10.23
CA SER A 146 22.34 -25.12 11.58
C SER A 146 23.41 -24.28 12.30
N GLU A 147 23.57 -23.02 11.93
CA GLU A 147 24.53 -22.13 12.54
C GLU A 147 24.10 -21.83 13.99
N LYS A 148 24.92 -22.31 14.92
CA LYS A 148 24.90 -21.91 16.33
C LYS A 148 25.26 -20.42 16.40
N GLY A 149 24.27 -19.55 16.21
CA GLY A 149 24.39 -18.10 16.28
C GLY A 149 23.31 -17.50 17.17
N LYS A 150 23.53 -16.25 17.60
CA LYS A 150 22.59 -15.45 18.40
C LYS A 150 21.37 -14.94 17.63
N GLU A 151 21.41 -15.02 16.30
CA GLU A 151 20.42 -14.46 15.40
C GLU A 151 19.29 -15.47 15.16
N THR A 152 18.06 -15.06 15.42
CA THR A 152 16.87 -15.89 15.27
C THR A 152 16.42 -15.96 13.81
N GLU A 153 15.56 -16.94 13.48
CA GLU A 153 14.87 -17.00 12.19
C GLU A 153 14.15 -15.68 11.86
N GLU A 154 13.47 -15.11 12.86
CA GLU A 154 12.76 -13.84 12.73
C GLU A 154 13.71 -12.68 12.43
N ASP A 155 14.86 -12.60 13.12
CA ASP A 155 15.87 -11.56 12.87
C ASP A 155 16.35 -11.58 11.40
N LYS A 156 16.58 -12.77 10.86
CA LYS A 156 16.98 -12.95 9.44
C LYS A 156 15.87 -12.52 8.48
N ILE A 157 14.63 -12.91 8.74
CA ILE A 157 13.48 -12.49 7.91
C ILE A 157 13.29 -10.96 7.98
N ILE A 158 13.41 -10.37 9.17
CA ILE A 158 13.36 -8.91 9.35
C ILE A 158 14.45 -8.23 8.53
N GLN A 159 15.67 -8.77 8.51
CA GLN A 159 16.76 -8.19 7.74
C GLN A 159 16.50 -8.28 6.23
N LEU A 160 16.07 -9.43 5.72
CA LEU A 160 15.68 -9.60 4.31
C LEU A 160 14.56 -8.62 3.90
N LEU A 161 13.56 -8.46 4.77
CA LEU A 161 12.47 -7.52 4.55
C LEU A 161 12.95 -6.07 4.53
N LYS A 162 13.87 -5.68 5.44
CA LYS A 162 14.47 -4.34 5.45
C LYS A 162 15.29 -4.06 4.20
N ASP A 163 16.03 -5.05 3.71
CA ASP A 163 16.83 -4.93 2.49
C ASP A 163 15.90 -4.71 1.28
N PHE A 164 14.82 -5.50 1.18
CA PHE A 164 13.79 -5.30 0.15
C PHE A 164 13.13 -3.91 0.26
N LEU A 165 12.74 -3.49 1.47
CA LEU A 165 12.13 -2.18 1.70
C LEU A 165 13.07 -1.02 1.32
N THR A 166 14.38 -1.20 1.47
CA THR A 166 15.36 -0.19 1.04
C THR A 166 15.36 -0.01 -0.48
N ILE A 167 15.22 -1.11 -1.23
CA ILE A 167 15.12 -1.08 -2.70
C ILE A 167 13.79 -0.44 -3.13
N GLU A 168 12.68 -0.78 -2.47
CA GLU A 168 11.38 -0.15 -2.72
C GLU A 168 11.41 1.36 -2.46
N GLU A 169 12.00 1.78 -1.35
CA GLU A 169 12.10 3.19 -0.96
C GLU A 169 12.91 3.99 -1.99
N GLN A 170 14.02 3.42 -2.48
CA GLN A 170 14.80 4.03 -3.55
C GLN A 170 13.96 4.18 -4.83
N PHE A 171 13.22 3.16 -5.22
CA PHE A 171 12.36 3.22 -6.41
C PHE A 171 11.27 4.30 -6.29
N LEU A 172 10.63 4.40 -5.12
CA LEU A 172 9.48 5.29 -4.90
C LEU A 172 9.86 6.76 -4.70
N PHE A 173 11.02 7.06 -4.12
CA PHE A 173 11.37 8.42 -3.70
C PHE A 173 12.64 8.99 -4.33
N SER A 174 13.31 8.26 -5.22
CA SER A 174 14.51 8.75 -5.94
C SER A 174 14.23 9.22 -7.37
N ASN A 175 12.96 9.35 -7.77
CA ASN A 175 12.52 9.82 -9.09
C ASN A 175 11.84 11.20 -9.01
#